data_AF-A0A951QM25-F1
#
_entry.id   AF-A0A951QM25-F1
#
_cell.length_a   1.000
_cell.length_b   1.000
_cell.length_c   1.000
_cell.angle_alpha   90.00
_cell.angle_beta   90.00
_cell.angle_gamma   90.00
#
_symmetry.space_group_name_H-M   'P 1'
#
loop_
_entity.id
_entity.type
_entity.pdbx_description
1 polymer ?
#
loop_
_entity_poly.entity_id
_entity_poly.type
_entity_poly.pdbx_seq_one_letter_code
_entity_poly.pdbx_strand_id
1 'polypeptide(L)'
;MRTSEWIRIIVFSLIGSVLMFLGQPWIYRSKFPFVRLRSVPVDAWVSNYYMPGAYVVFFASLVATVLWYLLAAKAQVKGGKDVEKWSVVWWIIFLLPVLSIIIAIVFFKGSDEALLSLTSFFVLDILFLYWFTTATSSPGGLSFVPPGAFLMRRLFRN
;
A
#
# COMPACT_ATOMS: atom_id res chain seq x y z
N MET A 1 -21.89 0.74 -0.77
CA MET A 1 -20.76 1.62 -0.37
C MET A 1 -21.28 3.02 -0.16
N ARG A 2 -20.78 3.70 0.86
CA ARG A 2 -21.12 5.11 1.12
C ARG A 2 -20.18 6.01 0.32
N THR A 3 -20.66 7.18 -0.11
CA THR A 3 -19.85 8.18 -0.83
C THR A 3 -18.57 8.56 -0.06
N SER A 4 -18.64 8.58 1.27
CA SER A 4 -17.49 8.85 2.15
C SER A 4 -16.37 7.81 2.04
N GLU A 5 -16.67 6.55 1.70
CA GLU A 5 -15.67 5.49 1.55
C GLU A 5 -14.85 5.71 0.27
N TRP A 6 -15.51 6.07 -0.83
CA TRP A 6 -14.86 6.42 -2.09
C TRP A 6 -13.96 7.66 -1.95
N ILE A 7 -14.44 8.70 -1.27
CA ILE A 7 -13.66 9.92 -1.01
C ILE A 7 -12.36 9.57 -0.28
N ARG A 8 -12.41 8.70 0.74
CA ARG A 8 -11.21 8.28 1.50
C ARG A 8 -10.23 7.49 0.64
N ILE A 9 -10.71 6.55 -0.18
CA ILE A 9 -9.85 5.79 -1.11
C ILE A 9 -9.12 6.74 -2.05
N ILE A 10 -9.85 7.71 -2.64
CA ILE A 10 -9.26 8.70 -3.54
C ILE A 10 -8.22 9.54 -2.81
N VAL A 11 -8.56 10.08 -1.63
CA VAL A 11 -7.67 10.92 -0.83
C VAL A 11 -6.40 10.16 -0.44
N PHE A 12 -6.51 8.94 0.10
CA PHE A 12 -5.33 8.14 0.46
C PHE A 12 -4.51 7.72 -0.75
N SER A 13 -5.14 7.44 -1.89
CA SER A 13 -4.44 7.13 -3.13
C SER A 13 -3.66 8.34 -3.67
N LEU A 14 -4.24 9.55 -3.57
CA LEU A 14 -3.56 10.80 -3.92
C LEU A 14 -2.38 11.08 -2.98
N ILE A 15 -2.57 10.92 -1.66
CA ILE A 15 -1.49 11.07 -0.68
C ILE A 15 -0.37 10.07 -0.96
N GLY A 16 -0.70 8.79 -1.18
CA GLY A 16 0.29 7.76 -1.47
C GLY A 16 1.02 8.03 -2.78
N SER A 17 0.33 8.52 -3.81
CA SER A 17 0.95 8.95 -5.07
C SER A 17 1.97 10.08 -4.84
N VAL A 18 1.60 11.11 -4.08
CA VAL A 18 2.53 12.20 -3.73
C VAL A 18 3.74 11.68 -2.94
N LEU A 19 3.51 10.81 -1.96
CA LEU A 19 4.58 10.23 -1.15
C LEU A 19 5.54 9.39 -2.00
N MET A 20 5.03 8.51 -2.87
CA MET A 20 5.86 7.62 -3.69
C MET A 20 6.54 8.37 -4.84
N PHE A 21 5.83 9.21 -5.60
CA PHE A 21 6.40 9.78 -6.82
C PHE A 21 7.12 11.11 -6.61
N LEU A 22 6.92 11.78 -5.47
CA LEU A 22 7.58 13.05 -5.14
C LEU A 22 8.39 12.94 -3.84
N GLY A 23 7.76 12.49 -2.77
CA GLY A 23 8.36 12.45 -1.43
C GLY A 23 9.59 11.55 -1.34
N GLN A 24 9.45 10.27 -1.68
CA GLN A 24 10.53 9.30 -1.61
C GLN A 24 11.69 9.62 -2.57
N PRO A 25 11.47 9.97 -3.87
CA PRO A 25 12.53 10.47 -4.75
C PRO A 25 13.27 11.67 -4.16
N TRP A 26 12.55 12.60 -3.53
CA TRP A 26 13.17 13.74 -2.86
C TRP A 26 14.06 13.31 -1.69
N ILE A 27 13.64 12.32 -0.88
CA ILE A 27 14.47 11.75 0.20
C ILE A 27 15.76 11.14 -0.37
N TYR A 28 15.66 10.37 -1.46
CA TYR A 28 16.81 9.79 -2.15
C TYR A 28 17.79 10.86 -2.66
N ARG A 29 17.26 11.87 -3.38
CA ARG A 29 18.07 12.98 -3.92
C ARG A 29 18.70 13.86 -2.86
N SER A 30 18.01 14.06 -1.74
CA SER A 30 18.50 14.83 -0.59
C SER A 30 19.54 14.08 0.24
N LYS A 31 19.85 12.82 -0.11
CA LYS A 31 20.85 11.98 0.57
C LYS A 31 20.62 11.89 2.08
N PHE A 32 19.37 11.65 2.48
CA PHE A 32 19.02 11.51 3.89
C PHE A 32 19.88 10.44 4.59
N PRO A 33 20.17 10.58 5.90
CA PRO A 33 21.16 9.74 6.59
C PRO A 33 20.88 8.22 6.56
N PHE A 34 19.61 7.84 6.48
CA PHE A 34 19.15 6.45 6.45
C PHE A 34 19.04 5.88 5.02
N VAL A 35 19.33 6.68 3.99
CA VAL A 35 19.31 6.28 2.59
C VAL A 35 20.73 6.35 2.04
N ARG A 36 21.30 5.20 1.66
CA ARG A 36 22.68 5.10 1.17
C ARG A 36 22.70 4.74 -0.30
N LEU A 37 23.22 5.64 -1.12
CA LEU A 37 23.53 5.47 -2.53
C LEU A 37 24.86 6.16 -2.82
N ARG A 38 25.97 5.46 -2.56
CA ARG A 38 27.33 5.94 -2.79
C ARG A 38 27.90 5.42 -4.10
N SER A 39 27.50 4.21 -4.48
CA SER A 39 28.07 3.48 -5.62
C SER A 39 27.48 3.84 -6.98
N VAL A 40 26.34 4.56 -7.03
CA VAL A 40 25.64 4.89 -8.28
C VAL A 40 25.11 6.33 -8.28
N PRO A 41 25.02 7.00 -9.44
CA PRO A 41 24.39 8.31 -9.55
C PRO A 41 22.92 8.25 -9.11
N VAL A 42 22.55 9.07 -8.12
CA VAL A 42 21.22 9.01 -7.50
C VAL A 42 20.10 9.26 -8.50
N ASP A 43 20.21 10.25 -9.38
CA ASP A 43 19.15 10.56 -10.34
C ASP A 43 18.93 9.45 -11.38
N ALA A 44 20.02 8.86 -11.87
CA ALA A 44 19.94 7.70 -12.75
C ALA A 44 19.30 6.50 -12.03
N TRP A 45 19.67 6.28 -10.76
CA TRP A 45 19.09 5.20 -9.99
C TRP A 45 17.59 5.42 -9.72
N VAL A 46 17.20 6.64 -9.35
CA VAL A 46 15.80 6.99 -9.11
C VAL A 46 14.98 6.78 -10.39
N SER A 47 15.46 7.27 -11.53
CA SER A 47 14.73 7.19 -12.80
C SER A 47 14.62 5.76 -13.33
N ASN A 48 15.70 4.97 -13.26
CA ASN A 48 15.78 3.68 -13.94
C ASN A 48 15.30 2.50 -13.08
N TYR A 49 15.33 2.65 -11.75
CA TYR A 49 15.09 1.55 -10.82
C TYR A 49 13.94 1.86 -9.87
N TYR A 50 14.05 2.96 -9.12
CA TYR A 50 13.03 3.32 -8.14
C TYR A 50 11.68 3.61 -8.81
N MET A 51 11.63 4.50 -9.80
CA MET A 51 10.37 4.96 -10.41
C MET A 51 9.57 3.80 -11.05
N PRO A 52 10.16 2.92 -11.87
CA PRO A 52 9.46 1.74 -12.39
C PRO A 52 8.93 0.83 -11.27
N GLY A 53 9.74 0.56 -10.24
CA GLY A 53 9.31 -0.22 -9.08
C GLY A 53 8.16 0.43 -8.32
N ALA A 54 8.23 1.75 -8.11
CA ALA A 54 7.19 2.52 -7.45
C ALA A 54 5.87 2.47 -8.23
N TYR A 55 5.90 2.55 -9.57
CA TYR A 55 4.70 2.36 -10.40
C TYR A 55 4.09 0.98 -10.19
N VAL A 56 4.89 -0.09 -10.25
CA VAL A 56 4.43 -1.47 -10.07
C VAL A 56 3.75 -1.64 -8.71
N VAL A 57 4.41 -1.19 -7.63
CA VAL A 57 3.88 -1.32 -6.26
C VAL A 57 2.64 -0.46 -6.05
N PHE A 58 2.64 0.78 -6.55
CA PHE A 58 1.51 1.69 -6.46
C PHE A 58 0.27 1.13 -7.14
N PHE A 59 0.39 0.71 -8.41
CA PHE A 59 -0.74 0.17 -9.16
C PHE A 59 -1.24 -1.15 -8.60
N ALA A 60 -0.35 -2.06 -8.20
CA ALA A 60 -0.75 -3.31 -7.56
C ALA A 60 -1.53 -3.05 -6.27
N SER A 61 -1.07 -2.11 -5.43
CA SER A 61 -1.74 -1.73 -4.19
C SER A 61 -3.10 -1.07 -4.46
N LEU A 62 -3.17 -0.19 -5.45
CA LEU A 62 -4.42 0.48 -5.83
C LEU A 62 -5.46 -0.52 -6.35
N VAL A 63 -5.05 -1.42 -7.26
CA VAL A 63 -5.92 -2.47 -7.81
C VAL A 63 -6.40 -3.40 -6.70
N ALA A 64 -5.50 -3.86 -5.84
CA ALA A 64 -5.85 -4.71 -4.70
C ALA A 64 -6.86 -4.03 -3.76
N THR A 65 -6.65 -2.74 -3.48
CA THR A 65 -7.55 -1.94 -2.64
C THR A 65 -8.93 -1.84 -3.27
N VAL A 66 -9.01 -1.41 -4.54
CA VAL A 66 -10.28 -1.31 -5.27
C VAL A 66 -10.98 -2.66 -5.34
N LEU A 67 -10.24 -3.73 -5.64
CA LEU A 67 -10.78 -5.09 -5.69
C LEU A 67 -11.39 -5.51 -4.36
N TRP A 68 -10.68 -5.30 -3.24
CA TRP A 68 -11.24 -5.56 -1.91
C TRP A 68 -12.55 -4.80 -1.69
N TYR A 69 -12.59 -3.51 -2.00
CA TYR A 69 -13.79 -2.70 -1.81
C TYR A 69 -14.98 -3.19 -2.64
N LEU A 70 -14.75 -3.53 -3.91
CA LEU A 70 -15.80 -4.04 -4.79
C LEU A 70 -16.37 -5.37 -4.29
N LEU A 71 -15.51 -6.26 -3.79
CA LEU A 71 -15.93 -7.54 -3.24
C LEU A 71 -16.64 -7.36 -1.89
N ALA A 72 -16.05 -6.59 -0.98
CA ALA A 72 -16.60 -6.33 0.34
C ALA A 72 -17.95 -5.59 0.29
N ALA A 73 -18.14 -4.72 -0.71
CA ALA A 73 -19.41 -4.02 -0.93
C ALA A 73 -20.56 -4.94 -1.35
N LYS A 74 -20.25 -6.05 -2.03
CA LYS A 74 -21.23 -7.04 -2.50
C LYS A 74 -21.38 -8.21 -1.53
N ALA A 75 -20.56 -8.26 -0.48
CA ALA A 75 -20.57 -9.34 0.50
C ALA A 75 -21.87 -9.37 1.29
N GLN A 76 -22.52 -10.54 1.32
CA GLN A 76 -23.63 -10.80 2.24
C GLN A 76 -23.08 -11.49 3.49
N VAL A 77 -22.96 -10.74 4.58
CA VAL A 77 -22.44 -11.25 5.86
C VAL A 77 -23.61 -11.57 6.77
N LYS A 78 -23.83 -12.86 7.08
CA LYS A 78 -24.95 -13.31 7.92
C LYS A 78 -24.51 -13.69 9.35
N GLY A 79 -23.21 -13.91 9.58
CA GLY A 79 -22.67 -14.19 10.90
C GLY A 79 -21.14 -14.23 10.95
N GLY A 80 -20.59 -14.58 12.13
CA GLY A 80 -19.14 -14.57 12.37
C GLY A 80 -18.33 -15.51 11.47
N LYS A 81 -18.88 -16.67 11.10
CA LYS A 81 -18.23 -17.60 10.14
C LYS A 81 -18.02 -16.98 8.77
N ASP A 82 -18.89 -16.06 8.34
CA ASP A 82 -18.72 -15.37 7.06
C ASP A 82 -17.60 -14.33 7.16
N VAL A 83 -17.51 -13.63 8.29
CA VAL A 83 -16.43 -12.66 8.56
C VAL A 83 -15.05 -13.33 8.49
N GLU A 84 -14.92 -14.53 9.07
CA GLU A 84 -13.67 -15.30 9.02
C GLU A 84 -13.26 -15.66 7.59
N LYS A 85 -14.20 -16.12 6.75
CA LYS A 85 -13.94 -16.39 5.32
C LYS A 85 -13.49 -15.12 4.59
N TRP A 86 -14.14 -13.99 4.86
CA TRP A 86 -13.77 -12.71 4.27
C TRP A 86 -12.40 -12.20 4.76
N SER A 87 -11.96 -12.58 5.96
CA SER A 87 -10.60 -12.36 6.43
C SER A 87 -9.57 -13.09 5.59
N VAL A 88 -9.83 -14.35 5.25
CA VAL A 88 -8.96 -15.11 4.33
C VAL A 88 -8.90 -14.42 2.96
N VAL A 89 -10.04 -13.97 2.43
CA VAL A 89 -10.09 -13.22 1.16
C VAL A 89 -9.26 -11.93 1.24
N TRP A 90 -9.34 -11.19 2.34
CA TRP A 90 -8.54 -9.98 2.54
C TRP A 90 -7.03 -10.26 2.48
N TRP A 91 -6.58 -11.35 3.12
CA TRP A 91 -5.17 -11.77 3.08
C TRP A 91 -4.74 -12.26 1.70
N ILE A 92 -5.60 -12.98 0.97
CA ILE A 92 -5.31 -13.39 -0.41
C ILE A 92 -5.10 -12.16 -1.30
N ILE A 93 -5.95 -11.14 -1.17
CA ILE A 93 -5.81 -9.90 -1.94
C ILE A 93 -4.55 -9.12 -1.51
N PHE A 94 -4.20 -9.15 -0.22
CA PHE A 94 -2.95 -8.55 0.28
C PHE A 94 -1.69 -9.18 -0.32
N LEU A 95 -1.75 -10.42 -0.81
CA LEU A 95 -0.60 -11.02 -1.50
C LEU A 95 -0.26 -10.28 -2.80
N LEU A 96 -1.22 -9.64 -3.48
CA LEU A 96 -0.95 -8.88 -4.70
C LEU A 96 0.06 -7.75 -4.50
N PRO A 97 -0.14 -6.80 -3.57
CA PRO A 97 0.87 -5.77 -3.29
C PRO A 97 2.17 -6.36 -2.73
N VAL A 98 2.12 -7.42 -1.91
CA VAL A 98 3.36 -8.07 -1.41
C VAL A 98 4.19 -8.65 -2.56
N LEU A 99 3.57 -9.37 -3.49
CA LEU A 99 4.24 -9.92 -4.67
C LEU A 99 4.80 -8.81 -5.57
N SER A 100 4.11 -7.67 -5.64
CA SER A 100 4.60 -6.51 -6.42
C SER A 100 5.92 -5.95 -5.88
N ILE A 101 6.15 -6.01 -4.57
CA ILE A 101 7.45 -5.64 -3.96
C ILE A 101 8.53 -6.61 -4.41
N ILE A 102 8.25 -7.91 -4.40
CA ILE A 102 9.20 -8.94 -4.84
C ILE A 102 9.57 -8.72 -6.30
N ILE A 103 8.57 -8.50 -7.17
CA ILE A 103 8.79 -8.14 -8.58
C ILE A 103 9.64 -6.87 -8.67
N ALA A 104 9.31 -5.83 -7.91
CA ALA A 104 10.03 -4.57 -7.97
C ALA A 104 11.51 -4.72 -7.58
N ILE A 105 11.80 -5.49 -6.53
CA ILE A 105 13.16 -5.75 -6.05
C ILE A 105 13.95 -6.64 -7.02
N VAL A 106 13.33 -7.67 -7.59
CA VAL A 106 14.03 -8.61 -8.48
C VAL A 106 14.39 -7.93 -9.80
N PHE A 107 13.48 -7.14 -10.36
CA PHE A 107 13.65 -6.57 -11.71
C PHE A 107 14.21 -5.16 -11.74
N PHE A 108 14.04 -4.37 -10.67
CA PHE A 108 14.40 -2.95 -10.65
C PHE A 108 15.31 -2.58 -9.48
N LYS A 109 16.25 -3.46 -9.09
CA LYS A 109 17.28 -3.17 -8.08
C LYS A 109 18.61 -2.82 -8.75
N GLY A 110 18.99 -1.55 -8.69
CA GLY A 110 20.27 -1.08 -9.23
C GLY A 110 21.43 -0.97 -8.23
N SER A 111 21.18 -1.08 -6.92
CA SER A 111 22.22 -0.96 -5.88
C SER A 111 21.83 -1.73 -4.61
N ASP A 112 22.79 -2.46 -4.05
CA ASP A 112 22.61 -3.20 -2.79
C ASP A 112 22.46 -2.28 -1.58
N GLU A 113 23.13 -1.13 -1.60
CA GLU A 113 23.07 -0.15 -0.50
C GLU A 113 21.66 0.43 -0.32
N ALA A 114 20.94 0.58 -1.43
CA ALA A 114 19.59 1.13 -1.44
C ALA A 114 18.52 0.09 -1.08
N LEU A 115 18.85 -1.22 -1.14
CA LEU A 115 17.87 -2.30 -1.03
C LEU A 115 17.02 -2.20 0.23
N LEU A 116 17.67 -2.05 1.39
CA LEU A 116 16.96 -1.97 2.66
C LEU A 116 15.97 -0.79 2.67
N SER A 117 16.44 0.41 2.28
CA SER A 117 15.59 1.59 2.23
C SER A 117 14.43 1.45 1.23
N LEU A 118 14.70 0.86 0.06
CA LEU A 118 13.71 0.63 -1.00
C LEU A 118 12.62 -0.34 -0.52
N THR A 119 13.04 -1.47 0.05
CA THR A 119 12.12 -2.46 0.60
C THR A 119 11.31 -1.87 1.75
N SER A 120 11.94 -1.13 2.67
CA SER A 120 11.23 -0.47 3.77
C SER A 120 10.18 0.52 3.27
N PHE A 121 10.51 1.34 2.27
CA PHE A 121 9.54 2.27 1.69
C PHE A 121 8.38 1.54 1.02
N PHE A 122 8.65 0.55 0.18
CA PHE A 122 7.57 -0.20 -0.46
C PHE A 122 6.69 -0.95 0.55
N VAL A 123 7.26 -1.47 1.63
CA VAL A 123 6.47 -2.06 2.72
C VAL A 123 5.56 -1.01 3.37
N LEU A 124 6.08 0.20 3.65
CA LEU A 124 5.27 1.30 4.19
C LEU A 124 4.18 1.73 3.20
N ASP A 125 4.48 1.72 1.90
CA ASP A 125 3.53 2.09 0.86
C ASP A 125 2.37 1.10 0.76
N ILE A 126 2.62 -0.21 0.78
CA ILE A 126 1.54 -1.21 0.79
C ILE A 126 0.74 -1.15 2.08
N LEU A 127 1.40 -0.86 3.22
CA LEU A 127 0.71 -0.71 4.50
C LEU A 127 -0.19 0.52 4.47
N PHE A 128 0.23 1.62 3.85
CA PHE A 128 -0.58 2.82 3.72
C PHE A 128 -1.71 2.66 2.70
N LEU A 129 -1.36 2.30 1.46
CA LEU A 129 -2.30 2.25 0.33
C LEU A 129 -3.33 1.14 0.48
N TYR A 130 -2.92 -0.06 0.90
CA TYR A 130 -3.83 -1.18 1.05
C TYR A 130 -4.31 -1.35 2.49
N TRP A 131 -3.40 -1.61 3.44
CA TRP A 131 -3.83 -1.98 4.80
C TRP A 131 -4.58 -0.86 5.51
N PHE A 132 -4.00 0.34 5.58
CA PHE A 132 -4.60 1.47 6.28
C PHE A 132 -5.89 1.95 5.60
N THR A 133 -5.90 2.04 4.27
CA THR A 133 -7.10 2.38 3.50
C THR A 133 -8.23 1.39 3.75
N THR A 134 -7.95 0.08 3.75
CA THR A 134 -8.97 -0.94 4.00
C THR A 134 -9.39 -0.98 5.47
N ALA A 135 -8.47 -0.84 6.42
CA ALA A 135 -8.77 -0.79 7.85
C ALA A 135 -9.71 0.37 8.22
N THR A 136 -9.52 1.53 7.61
CA THR A 136 -10.30 2.75 7.90
C THR A 136 -11.65 2.80 7.20
N SER A 137 -11.82 2.19 6.02
CA SER A 137 -13.03 2.40 5.22
C SER A 137 -13.76 1.14 4.73
N SER A 138 -13.32 -0.08 5.07
CA SER A 138 -14.04 -1.32 4.69
C SER A 138 -15.54 -1.27 5.06
N PRO A 139 -16.44 -1.67 4.15
CA PRO A 139 -17.87 -1.45 4.32
C PRO A 139 -18.54 -2.44 5.28
N GLY A 140 -19.60 -1.97 5.94
CA GLY A 140 -20.61 -2.81 6.59
C GLY A 140 -20.08 -3.86 7.57
N GLY A 141 -20.58 -5.10 7.43
CA GLY A 141 -20.23 -6.24 8.28
C GLY A 141 -18.77 -6.71 8.18
N LEU A 142 -18.00 -6.17 7.23
CA LEU A 142 -16.58 -6.48 7.05
C LEU A 142 -15.66 -5.35 7.54
N SER A 143 -16.22 -4.35 8.21
CA SER A 143 -15.51 -3.20 8.77
C SER A 143 -14.32 -3.54 9.66
N PHE A 144 -14.35 -4.69 10.33
CA PHE A 144 -13.33 -5.15 11.26
C PHE A 144 -12.53 -6.36 10.75
N VAL A 145 -12.68 -6.72 9.47
CA VAL A 145 -11.87 -7.77 8.86
C VAL A 145 -10.39 -7.39 8.76
N PRO A 146 -10.03 -6.18 8.27
CA PRO A 146 -8.62 -5.82 8.19
C PRO A 146 -8.00 -5.81 9.59
N PRO A 147 -6.83 -6.42 9.79
CA PRO A 147 -6.16 -6.46 11.09
C PRO A 147 -5.98 -5.07 11.68
N GLY A 148 -6.27 -4.87 12.96
CA GLY A 148 -6.13 -3.57 13.62
C GLY A 148 -7.20 -2.52 13.25
N ALA A 149 -8.18 -2.84 12.39
CA ALA A 149 -9.25 -1.92 12.00
C ALA A 149 -10.05 -1.36 13.20
N PHE A 150 -10.19 -2.14 14.28
CA PHE A 150 -10.84 -1.68 15.50
C PHE A 150 -10.17 -0.44 16.10
N LEU A 151 -8.85 -0.47 16.23
CA LEU A 151 -8.06 0.64 16.79
C LEU A 151 -8.11 1.86 15.86
N MET A 152 -7.90 1.64 14.55
CA MET A 152 -7.90 2.73 13.57
C MET A 152 -9.24 3.48 13.57
N ARG A 153 -10.35 2.74 13.57
CA ARG A 153 -11.69 3.35 13.57
C ARG A 153 -12.02 4.08 14.86
N ARG A 154 -11.48 3.65 16.00
CA ARG A 154 -11.60 4.38 17.26
C ARG A 154 -10.91 5.75 17.20
N LEU A 155 -9.74 5.82 16.54
CA LEU A 155 -9.01 7.07 16.36
C LEU A 155 -9.73 8.07 15.44
N PHE A 156 -10.43 7.59 14.40
CA PHE A 156 -11.14 8.45 13.43
C PHE A 156 -12.61 8.73 13.75
N ARG A 157 -13.15 8.20 14.85
CA ARG A 157 -14.56 8.36 15.24
C ARG A 157 -14.74 9.35 16.41
N ASN A 158 -13.64 9.84 16.99
CA ASN A 158 -13.66 10.93 17.95
C ASN A 158 -13.55 12.28 17.24
#